data_AF-A0A068NX42-F1
#
_entry.id   AF-A0A068NX42-F1
#
_cell.length_a   1.000
_cell.length_b   1.000
_cell.length_c   1.000
_cell.angle_alpha   90.00
_cell.angle_beta   90.00
_cell.angle_gamma   90.00
#
_symmetry.space_group_name_H-M   'P 1'
#
loop_
_entity.id
_entity.type
_entity.pdbx_description
1 polymer ?
#
loop_
_entity_poly.entity_id
_entity_poly.type
_entity_poly.pdbx_seq_one_letter_code
_entity_poly.pdbx_strand_id
1 'polypeptide(L)'
;MKTILSLGSVVVLGLTLASAQTTTSKSTETKVGVSLKGVEVTRKHVDTTRTERGSRRRSGGTVRAANIAVTVDGDPVKFVDQGPVMRGSRVLVPLRGVFEKMGANVVWDRDTNTVIATRGERTVKLPLNGSTATVGGQTVNLDMPPVVIYGRALVPLRFLGESLGATVDWHPNEMAVVIKSGA
;
A
#
# COMPACT_ATOMS: atom_id res chain seq x y z
N MET A 1 -18.33 -33.88 46.01
CA MET A 1 -17.52 -33.38 47.14
C MET A 1 -16.59 -32.29 46.63
N LYS A 2 -16.58 -31.13 47.30
CA LYS A 2 -15.82 -29.92 46.96
C LYS A 2 -14.45 -29.98 47.64
N THR A 3 -13.39 -29.58 46.95
CA THR A 3 -12.14 -29.16 47.60
C THR A 3 -11.67 -27.85 46.98
N ILE A 4 -11.55 -26.85 47.84
CA ILE A 4 -11.01 -25.50 47.61
C ILE A 4 -9.64 -25.47 48.32
N LEU A 5 -8.74 -24.58 47.88
CA LEU A 5 -7.55 -23.96 48.51
C LEU A 5 -6.36 -24.02 47.52
N SER A 6 -5.75 -22.93 47.08
CA SER A 6 -5.03 -21.94 47.89
C SER A 6 -4.87 -20.58 47.18
N LEU A 7 -4.79 -19.51 47.98
CA LEU A 7 -4.59 -18.09 47.65
C LEU A 7 -3.11 -17.68 47.55
N GLY A 8 -2.88 -16.51 46.91
CA GLY A 8 -1.78 -15.55 47.18
C GLY A 8 -0.92 -15.25 45.95
N SER A 9 -0.53 -14.01 45.58
CA SER A 9 -0.73 -12.66 46.13
C SER A 9 -0.56 -11.60 45.03
N VAL A 10 -1.10 -10.42 45.34
CA VAL A 10 -1.16 -9.12 44.65
C VAL A 10 0.22 -8.46 44.42
N VAL A 11 0.37 -7.59 43.40
CA VAL A 11 0.81 -6.16 43.51
C VAL A 11 1.10 -5.53 42.12
N VAL A 12 0.61 -4.30 42.01
CA VAL A 12 0.50 -3.36 40.88
C VAL A 12 1.74 -2.47 40.78
N LEU A 13 2.11 -2.00 39.57
CA LEU A 13 2.72 -0.67 39.26
C LEU A 13 2.90 -0.61 37.73
N GLY A 14 2.25 0.24 36.94
CA GLY A 14 2.36 1.71 36.90
C GLY A 14 3.18 2.13 35.66
N LEU A 15 2.92 3.34 35.12
CA LEU A 15 3.70 4.09 34.11
C LEU A 15 3.54 3.71 32.62
N THR A 16 3.34 4.58 31.62
CA THR A 16 2.87 5.97 31.48
C THR A 16 2.49 6.13 30.01
N LEU A 17 1.38 6.84 29.74
CA LEU A 17 0.93 7.22 28.40
C LEU A 17 1.68 8.51 27.98
N ALA A 18 2.49 8.45 26.93
CA ALA A 18 3.12 9.64 26.35
C ALA A 18 2.46 9.99 25.00
N SER A 19 1.66 11.05 25.03
CA SER A 19 1.19 11.80 23.86
C SER A 19 2.29 12.71 23.33
N ALA A 20 2.47 12.79 22.01
CA ALA A 20 3.20 13.89 21.38
C ALA A 20 2.39 14.42 20.18
N GLN A 21 2.07 15.72 20.28
CA GLN A 21 1.32 16.52 19.33
C GLN A 21 2.26 17.22 18.34
N THR A 22 1.72 17.44 17.13
CA THR A 22 1.82 18.62 16.24
C THR A 22 3.16 19.34 16.09
N THR A 23 3.69 19.33 14.86
CA THR A 23 4.52 20.42 14.33
C THR A 23 3.94 20.93 13.01
N THR A 24 3.24 22.07 13.11
CA THR A 24 2.85 22.93 11.99
C THR A 24 4.06 23.81 11.64
N SER A 25 4.60 23.71 10.43
CA SER A 25 5.61 24.65 9.93
C SER A 25 4.89 25.75 9.12
N LYS A 26 4.97 26.98 9.62
CA LYS A 26 4.44 28.20 9.01
C LYS A 26 5.59 28.86 8.22
N SER A 27 5.52 28.81 6.90
CA SER A 27 6.45 29.50 6.00
C SER A 27 6.12 31.00 5.99
N THR A 28 7.07 31.83 6.44
CA THR A 28 7.05 33.28 6.30
C THR A 28 7.91 33.67 5.08
N GLU A 29 7.28 34.12 3.99
CA GLU A 29 7.99 34.84 2.92
C GLU A 29 7.94 36.34 3.18
N THR A 30 9.14 36.93 3.28
CA THR A 30 9.37 38.37 3.38
C THR A 30 9.41 38.97 1.98
N LYS A 31 8.54 39.95 1.76
CA LYS A 31 8.41 40.81 0.59
C LYS A 31 9.57 41.81 0.50
N VAL A 32 10.28 41.87 -0.63
CA VAL A 32 10.98 43.09 -1.08
C VAL A 32 10.86 43.19 -2.60
N GLY A 33 10.30 44.29 -3.09
CA GLY A 33 10.27 44.66 -4.49
C GLY A 33 10.83 46.07 -4.68
N VAL A 34 11.61 46.29 -5.74
CA VAL A 34 11.99 47.58 -6.35
C VAL A 34 12.39 47.24 -7.81
N SER A 35 11.60 47.53 -8.85
CA SER A 35 11.40 48.77 -9.64
C SER A 35 12.56 49.21 -10.58
N LEU A 36 12.41 48.81 -11.86
CA LEU A 36 12.65 49.42 -13.19
C LEU A 36 13.64 50.61 -13.39
N LYS A 37 14.55 50.47 -14.38
CA LYS A 37 14.72 51.32 -15.61
C LYS A 37 16.06 51.07 -16.34
N GLY A 38 16.06 51.21 -17.68
CA GLY A 38 17.28 51.41 -18.52
C GLY A 38 17.39 50.47 -19.73
N VAL A 39 16.74 50.75 -20.87
CA VAL A 39 17.25 51.44 -22.09
C VAL A 39 17.99 50.50 -23.08
N GLU A 40 17.47 50.56 -24.31
CA GLU A 40 17.68 49.83 -25.57
C GLU A 40 19.02 50.09 -26.28
N VAL A 41 19.51 49.18 -27.16
CA VAL A 41 20.14 49.46 -28.50
C VAL A 41 20.49 48.14 -29.24
N THR A 42 19.68 47.82 -30.26
CA THR A 42 19.96 47.57 -31.71
C THR A 42 21.06 46.62 -32.31
N ARG A 43 20.57 45.81 -33.28
CA ARG A 43 21.10 45.31 -34.60
C ARG A 43 21.83 43.94 -34.74
N LYS A 44 21.09 43.02 -35.37
CA LYS A 44 21.39 42.08 -36.49
C LYS A 44 22.83 41.55 -36.68
N HIS A 45 23.01 40.23 -36.53
CA HIS A 45 23.57 39.35 -37.58
C HIS A 45 23.28 37.87 -37.29
N VAL A 46 23.08 37.09 -38.34
CA VAL A 46 22.80 35.64 -38.39
C VAL A 46 24.11 34.87 -38.18
N ASP A 47 24.09 33.77 -37.41
CA ASP A 47 24.86 32.58 -37.77
C ASP A 47 24.20 31.29 -37.24
N THR A 48 24.17 30.29 -38.12
CA THR A 48 23.67 28.95 -37.91
C THR A 48 24.81 28.09 -37.37
N THR A 49 24.70 27.57 -36.15
CA THR A 49 25.50 26.40 -35.78
C THR A 49 24.77 25.52 -34.77
N ARG A 50 24.28 24.41 -35.31
CA ARG A 50 23.86 23.20 -34.61
C ARG A 50 24.94 22.78 -33.62
N THR A 51 24.61 22.80 -32.32
CA THR A 51 25.32 22.00 -31.32
C THR A 51 24.25 21.35 -30.46
N GLU A 52 23.97 20.08 -30.75
CA GLU A 52 23.23 19.17 -29.88
C GLU A 52 24.02 19.02 -28.57
N ARG A 53 23.76 19.90 -27.61
CA ARG A 53 24.20 19.71 -26.23
C ARG A 53 23.07 19.03 -25.49
N GLY A 54 23.32 17.76 -25.16
CA GLY A 54 22.43 16.84 -24.49
C GLY A 54 21.56 17.52 -23.44
N SER A 55 20.25 17.51 -23.70
CA SER A 55 19.23 17.72 -22.69
C SER A 55 19.31 16.54 -21.73
N ARG A 56 20.21 16.66 -20.74
CA ARG A 56 20.15 15.88 -19.51
C ARG A 56 18.91 16.39 -18.77
N ARG A 57 17.73 16.01 -19.26
CA ARG A 57 16.49 16.04 -18.49
C ARG A 57 16.75 15.13 -17.31
N ARG A 58 17.21 15.74 -16.21
CA ARG A 58 17.00 15.18 -14.88
C ARG A 58 15.48 15.10 -14.75
N SER A 59 14.91 13.96 -15.14
CA SER A 59 13.61 13.57 -14.65
C SER A 59 13.78 13.45 -13.14
N GLY A 60 13.58 14.57 -12.45
CA GLY A 60 13.20 14.57 -11.06
C GLY A 60 11.93 13.75 -11.02
N GLY A 61 12.07 12.46 -10.69
CA GLY A 61 10.97 11.57 -10.46
C GLY A 61 10.14 12.18 -9.36
N THR A 62 9.09 12.90 -9.75
CA THR A 62 8.00 13.17 -8.84
C THR A 62 7.46 11.81 -8.50
N VAL A 63 7.77 11.32 -7.30
CA VAL A 63 7.09 10.15 -6.73
C VAL A 63 5.64 10.61 -6.55
N ARG A 64 4.82 10.43 -7.58
CA ARG A 64 3.38 10.57 -7.46
C ARG A 64 2.97 9.59 -6.37
N ALA A 65 2.23 10.06 -5.37
CA ALA A 65 1.44 9.18 -4.54
C ALA A 65 0.62 8.31 -5.51
N ALA A 66 0.96 7.02 -5.60
CA ALA A 66 0.35 6.13 -6.55
C ALA A 66 -1.07 5.86 -6.05
N ASN A 67 -2.03 6.62 -6.56
CA ASN A 67 -3.45 6.30 -6.45
C ASN A 67 -3.69 5.07 -7.32
N ILE A 68 -3.43 3.89 -6.75
CA ILE A 68 -3.60 2.63 -7.45
C ILE A 68 -5.09 2.32 -7.54
N ALA A 69 -5.63 2.29 -8.75
CA ALA A 69 -6.99 1.84 -9.00
C ALA A 69 -7.04 0.30 -8.94
N VAL A 70 -8.12 -0.26 -8.40
CA VAL A 70 -8.36 -1.71 -8.39
C VAL A 70 -9.77 -1.96 -8.88
N THR A 71 -9.92 -2.85 -9.86
CA THR A 71 -11.21 -3.33 -10.33
C THR A 71 -11.31 -4.85 -10.13
N VAL A 72 -12.52 -5.32 -9.83
CA VAL A 72 -12.88 -6.74 -9.77
C VAL A 72 -14.02 -6.95 -10.74
N ASP A 73 -13.80 -7.77 -11.77
CA ASP A 73 -14.80 -8.09 -12.81
C ASP A 73 -15.39 -6.85 -13.49
N GLY A 74 -14.55 -5.82 -13.69
CA GLY A 74 -14.94 -4.54 -14.29
C GLY A 74 -15.45 -3.50 -13.28
N ASP A 75 -15.84 -3.93 -12.07
CA ASP A 75 -16.34 -3.01 -11.07
C ASP A 75 -15.22 -2.43 -10.20
N PRO A 76 -15.19 -1.10 -9.96
CA PRO A 76 -14.19 -0.49 -9.09
C PRO A 76 -14.35 -0.93 -7.63
N VAL A 77 -13.22 -1.08 -6.95
CA VAL A 77 -13.16 -1.27 -5.50
C VAL A 77 -12.96 0.08 -4.83
N LYS A 78 -13.83 0.43 -3.88
CA LYS A 78 -13.70 1.63 -3.07
C LYS A 78 -12.98 1.30 -1.76
N PHE A 79 -11.97 2.09 -1.43
CA PHE A 79 -11.23 1.98 -0.18
C PHE A 79 -11.54 3.21 0.69
N VAL A 80 -11.98 2.98 1.93
CA VAL A 80 -12.42 4.07 2.83
C VAL A 80 -11.25 4.60 3.66
N ASP A 81 -10.52 3.72 4.36
CA ASP A 81 -9.49 4.15 5.32
C ASP A 81 -8.07 3.98 4.77
N GLN A 82 -7.79 2.83 4.17
CA GLN A 82 -6.47 2.48 3.64
C GLN A 82 -6.67 1.91 2.24
N GLY A 83 -6.01 2.53 1.27
CA GLY A 83 -5.98 2.05 -0.12
C GLY A 83 -4.86 1.05 -0.38
N PRO A 84 -4.74 0.58 -1.63
CA PRO A 84 -3.59 -0.19 -2.08
C PRO A 84 -2.31 0.62 -1.94
N VAL A 85 -1.20 -0.08 -1.72
CA VAL A 85 0.13 0.52 -1.69
C VAL A 85 1.07 -0.27 -2.59
N MET A 86 1.96 0.44 -3.27
CA MET A 86 3.09 -0.18 -3.94
C MET A 86 4.27 -0.22 -2.98
N ARG A 87 4.84 -1.41 -2.76
CA ARG A 87 6.11 -1.59 -2.07
C ARG A 87 7.02 -2.46 -2.90
N GLY A 88 8.21 -1.92 -3.22
CA GLY A 88 9.06 -2.50 -4.25
C GLY A 88 8.31 -2.60 -5.57
N SER A 89 8.21 -3.80 -6.13
CA SER A 89 7.45 -4.11 -7.36
C SER A 89 6.13 -4.83 -7.10
N ARG A 90 5.62 -4.79 -5.85
CA ARG A 90 4.41 -5.50 -5.44
C ARG A 90 3.34 -4.52 -5.00
N VAL A 91 2.12 -4.78 -5.47
CA VAL A 91 0.91 -4.11 -5.01
C VAL A 91 0.36 -4.89 -3.82
N LEU A 92 0.28 -4.22 -2.67
CA LEU A 92 -0.38 -4.73 -1.49
C LEU A 92 -1.75 -4.06 -1.39
N VAL A 93 -2.80 -4.86 -1.15
CA VAL A 93 -4.16 -4.34 -0.96
C VAL A 93 -4.67 -4.66 0.43
N PRO A 94 -5.53 -3.81 1.01
CA PRO A 94 -6.35 -4.22 2.14
C PRO A 94 -7.08 -5.50 1.80
N LEU A 95 -6.95 -6.48 2.69
CA LEU A 95 -7.53 -7.80 2.49
C LEU A 95 -9.06 -7.76 2.35
N ARG A 96 -9.74 -6.97 3.18
CA ARG A 96 -11.20 -6.82 3.12
C ARG A 96 -11.57 -5.83 2.01
N GLY A 97 -12.70 -6.04 1.34
CA GLY A 97 -13.12 -5.26 0.18
C GLY A 97 -12.76 -5.91 -1.16
N VAL A 98 -11.48 -6.19 -1.45
CA VAL A 98 -11.09 -6.81 -2.74
C VAL A 98 -11.53 -8.26 -2.80
N PHE A 99 -11.10 -9.09 -1.83
CA PHE A 99 -11.35 -10.53 -1.88
C PHE A 99 -12.80 -10.89 -1.55
N GLU A 100 -13.46 -10.11 -0.69
CA GLU A 100 -14.91 -10.24 -0.45
C GLU A 100 -15.71 -9.95 -1.73
N LYS A 101 -15.32 -8.93 -2.52
CA LYS A 101 -15.96 -8.63 -3.81
C LYS A 101 -15.73 -9.71 -4.86
N MET A 102 -14.62 -10.43 -4.78
CA MET A 102 -14.37 -11.63 -5.59
C MET A 102 -15.19 -12.86 -5.14
N GLY A 103 -15.98 -12.73 -4.07
CA GLY A 103 -16.76 -13.83 -3.50
C GLY A 103 -15.99 -14.74 -2.54
N ALA A 104 -14.83 -14.30 -2.04
CA ALA A 104 -14.11 -15.03 -1.00
C ALA A 104 -14.66 -14.70 0.39
N ASN A 105 -14.82 -15.72 1.22
CA ASN A 105 -14.99 -15.55 2.66
C ASN A 105 -13.63 -15.36 3.33
N VAL A 106 -13.53 -14.36 4.20
CA VAL A 106 -12.27 -13.96 4.84
C VAL A 106 -12.45 -13.95 6.35
N VAL A 107 -11.69 -14.78 7.04
CA VAL A 107 -11.69 -14.92 8.49
C VAL A 107 -10.30 -14.58 9.02
N TRP A 108 -10.23 -13.89 10.15
CA TRP A 108 -8.99 -13.72 10.88
C TRP A 108 -9.01 -14.61 12.11
N ASP A 109 -8.04 -15.53 12.18
CA ASP A 109 -7.73 -16.29 13.38
C ASP A 109 -6.79 -15.45 14.24
N ARG A 110 -7.31 -14.99 15.38
CA ARG A 110 -6.59 -14.11 16.31
C ARG A 110 -5.53 -14.86 17.11
N ASP A 111 -5.74 -16.15 17.40
CA ASP A 111 -4.84 -16.95 18.24
C ASP A 111 -3.55 -17.24 17.48
N THR A 112 -3.68 -17.53 16.18
CA THR A 112 -2.53 -17.80 15.30
C THR A 112 -2.10 -16.59 14.46
N ASN A 113 -2.75 -15.44 14.63
CA ASN A 113 -2.56 -14.23 13.84
C ASN A 113 -2.54 -14.50 12.31
N THR A 114 -3.48 -15.34 11.88
CA THR A 114 -3.54 -15.87 10.51
C THR A 114 -4.81 -15.44 9.81
N VAL A 115 -4.67 -14.94 8.59
CA VAL A 115 -5.78 -14.73 7.68
C VAL A 115 -6.13 -16.04 7.01
N ILE A 116 -7.40 -16.42 7.04
CA ILE A 116 -7.93 -17.57 6.32
C ILE A 116 -8.89 -17.03 5.25
N ALA A 117 -8.53 -17.20 3.98
CA ALA A 117 -9.36 -16.81 2.85
C ALA A 117 -9.83 -18.06 2.11
N THR A 118 -11.14 -18.16 1.85
CA THR A 118 -11.76 -19.32 1.22
C THR A 118 -12.67 -18.88 0.07
N ARG A 119 -12.53 -19.49 -1.11
CA ARG A 119 -13.39 -19.26 -2.27
C ARG A 119 -13.61 -20.59 -3.02
N GLY A 120 -14.85 -21.07 -3.04
CA GLY A 120 -15.14 -22.44 -3.49
C GLY A 120 -14.34 -23.46 -2.68
N GLU A 121 -13.62 -24.35 -3.35
CA GLU A 121 -12.74 -25.35 -2.72
C GLU A 121 -11.35 -24.82 -2.38
N ARG A 122 -11.02 -23.59 -2.80
CA ARG A 122 -9.69 -23.00 -2.57
C ARG A 122 -9.62 -22.37 -1.19
N THR A 123 -8.61 -22.75 -0.43
CA THR A 123 -8.32 -22.21 0.91
C THR A 123 -6.88 -21.74 0.98
N VAL A 124 -6.68 -20.51 1.46
CA VAL A 124 -5.38 -19.92 1.73
C VAL A 124 -5.30 -19.53 3.20
N LYS A 125 -4.25 -19.99 3.89
CA LYS A 125 -3.89 -19.57 5.25
C LYS A 125 -2.63 -18.70 5.17
N LEU A 126 -2.74 -17.46 5.60
CA LEU A 126 -1.72 -16.43 5.47
C LEU A 126 -1.40 -15.81 6.83
N PRO A 127 -0.34 -16.26 7.51
CA PRO A 127 0.16 -15.64 8.73
C PRO A 127 0.58 -14.18 8.46
N LEU A 128 0.13 -13.23 9.30
CA LEU A 128 0.45 -11.81 9.10
C LEU A 128 1.89 -11.43 9.44
N ASN A 129 2.62 -12.31 10.12
CA ASN A 129 4.02 -12.16 10.50
C ASN A 129 4.96 -13.14 9.76
N GLY A 130 4.44 -13.89 8.79
CA GLY A 130 5.17 -14.94 8.08
C GLY A 130 5.68 -14.53 6.70
N SER A 131 6.72 -15.22 6.24
CA SER A 131 7.20 -15.21 4.85
C SER A 131 6.63 -16.36 4.01
N THR A 132 5.73 -17.15 4.59
CA THR A 132 5.08 -18.29 3.94
C THR A 132 3.58 -18.24 4.12
N ALA A 133 2.87 -18.96 3.27
CA ALA A 133 1.43 -19.20 3.36
C ALA A 133 1.14 -20.68 3.05
N THR A 134 -0.05 -21.14 3.42
CA THR A 134 -0.54 -22.47 3.04
C THR A 134 -1.65 -22.32 2.00
N VAL A 135 -1.49 -22.90 0.81
CA VAL A 135 -2.48 -22.91 -0.27
C VAL A 135 -2.91 -24.36 -0.50
N GLY A 136 -4.17 -24.68 -0.28
CA GLY A 136 -4.68 -26.05 -0.48
C GLY A 136 -3.92 -27.13 0.32
N GLY A 137 -3.36 -26.76 1.48
CA GLY A 137 -2.56 -27.66 2.33
C GLY A 137 -1.06 -27.68 2.03
N GLN A 138 -0.59 -27.03 0.95
CA GLN A 138 0.83 -26.93 0.62
C GLN A 138 1.42 -25.60 1.07
N THR A 139 2.64 -25.64 1.64
CA THR A 139 3.38 -24.43 2.02
C THR A 139 4.00 -23.77 0.80
N VAL A 140 3.79 -22.46 0.66
CA VAL A 140 4.29 -21.62 -0.44
C VAL A 140 5.02 -20.41 0.14
N ASN A 141 6.17 -20.08 -0.45
CA ASN A 141 6.92 -18.88 -0.09
C ASN A 141 6.25 -17.63 -0.66
N LEU A 142 6.20 -16.56 0.13
CA LEU A 142 5.70 -15.27 -0.30
C LEU A 142 6.83 -14.42 -0.85
N ASP A 143 6.62 -13.86 -2.04
CA ASP A 143 7.54 -12.88 -2.62
C ASP A 143 7.63 -11.60 -1.78
N MET A 144 6.58 -11.30 -1.01
CA MET A 144 6.53 -10.21 -0.06
C MET A 144 5.63 -10.58 1.12
N PRO A 145 6.07 -10.40 2.38
CA PRO A 145 5.21 -10.69 3.53
C PRO A 145 4.03 -9.70 3.60
N PRO A 146 2.92 -10.08 4.26
CA PRO A 146 1.86 -9.15 4.61
C PRO A 146 2.40 -8.01 5.49
N VAL A 147 1.74 -6.86 5.44
CA VAL A 147 2.07 -5.72 6.30
C VAL A 147 0.81 -5.17 6.94
N VAL A 148 0.92 -4.68 8.17
CA VAL A 148 -0.18 -3.97 8.83
C VAL A 148 0.09 -2.48 8.77
N ILE A 149 -0.82 -1.72 8.17
CA ILE A 149 -0.75 -0.25 8.06
C ILE A 149 -2.05 0.31 8.61
N TYR A 150 -1.96 1.22 9.60
CA TYR A 150 -3.11 1.82 10.28
C TYR A 150 -4.19 0.80 10.71
N GLY A 151 -3.76 -0.34 11.25
CA GLY A 151 -4.67 -1.41 11.69
C GLY A 151 -5.35 -2.19 10.57
N ARG A 152 -4.94 -2.02 9.31
CA ARG A 152 -5.40 -2.80 8.16
C ARG A 152 -4.31 -3.77 7.74
N ALA A 153 -4.66 -5.05 7.58
CA ALA A 153 -3.77 -6.04 6.98
C ALA A 153 -3.76 -5.87 5.46
N LEU A 154 -2.58 -5.58 4.91
CA LEU A 154 -2.34 -5.50 3.48
C LEU A 154 -1.56 -6.72 3.03
N VAL A 155 -2.02 -7.32 1.94
CA VAL A 155 -1.50 -8.60 1.44
C VAL A 155 -1.08 -8.46 -0.02
N PRO A 156 -0.10 -9.26 -0.50
CA PRO A 156 0.28 -9.26 -1.90
C PRO A 156 -0.90 -9.68 -2.76
N LEU A 157 -1.43 -8.74 -3.53
CA LEU A 157 -2.68 -8.90 -4.26
C LEU A 157 -2.61 -10.10 -5.22
N ARG A 158 -1.54 -10.17 -6.01
CA ARG A 158 -1.37 -11.22 -7.03
C ARG A 158 -1.35 -12.61 -6.40
N PHE A 159 -0.52 -12.80 -5.37
CA PHE A 159 -0.40 -14.09 -4.69
C PHE A 159 -1.75 -14.58 -4.19
N LEU A 160 -2.46 -13.74 -3.44
CA LEU A 160 -3.72 -14.17 -2.84
C LEU A 160 -4.85 -14.30 -3.88
N GLY A 161 -4.88 -13.43 -4.89
CA GLY A 161 -5.85 -13.49 -5.98
C GLY A 161 -5.72 -14.77 -6.81
N GLU A 162 -4.50 -15.08 -7.26
CA GLU A 162 -4.21 -16.28 -8.06
C GLU A 162 -4.42 -17.57 -7.24
N SER A 163 -4.04 -17.56 -5.96
CA SER A 163 -4.29 -18.70 -5.05
C SER A 163 -5.78 -18.97 -4.83
N LEU A 164 -6.64 -17.96 -5.00
CA LEU A 164 -8.10 -18.06 -4.94
C LEU A 164 -8.76 -18.23 -6.32
N GLY A 165 -7.97 -18.44 -7.37
CA GLY A 165 -8.43 -18.78 -8.72
C GLY A 165 -8.71 -17.59 -9.63
N ALA A 166 -8.23 -16.39 -9.30
CA ALA A 166 -8.39 -15.20 -10.13
C ALA A 166 -7.17 -14.91 -11.00
N THR A 167 -7.37 -14.17 -12.10
CA THR A 167 -6.30 -13.53 -12.87
C THR A 167 -6.08 -12.10 -12.37
N VAL A 168 -4.82 -11.69 -12.20
CA VAL A 168 -4.46 -10.36 -11.68
C VAL A 168 -3.48 -9.64 -12.60
N ASP A 169 -3.99 -8.66 -13.35
CA ASP A 169 -3.24 -7.89 -14.33
C ASP A 169 -2.85 -6.51 -13.80
N TRP A 170 -1.58 -6.14 -13.92
CA TRP A 170 -1.07 -4.82 -13.53
C TRP A 170 -0.85 -3.95 -14.77
N HIS A 171 -1.46 -2.78 -14.79
CA HIS A 171 -1.37 -1.77 -15.84
C HIS A 171 -0.56 -0.57 -15.33
N PRO A 172 0.78 -0.56 -15.51
CA PRO A 172 1.67 0.44 -14.91
C PRO A 172 1.41 1.86 -15.41
N ASN A 173 1.06 2.02 -16.68
CA ASN A 173 0.79 3.33 -17.28
C ASN A 173 -0.48 3.98 -16.72
N GLU A 174 -1.42 3.15 -16.26
CA GLU A 174 -2.71 3.57 -15.72
C GLU A 174 -2.72 3.56 -14.17
N MET A 175 -1.66 3.04 -13.56
CA MET A 175 -1.61 2.72 -12.13
C MET A 175 -2.84 1.90 -11.69
N ALA A 176 -3.21 0.90 -12.48
CA ALA A 176 -4.43 0.13 -12.28
C ALA A 176 -4.15 -1.37 -12.16
N VAL A 177 -4.85 -2.04 -11.24
CA VAL A 177 -4.95 -3.49 -11.19
C VAL A 177 -6.32 -3.92 -11.66
N VAL A 178 -6.35 -4.85 -12.62
CA VAL A 178 -7.57 -5.50 -13.10
C VAL A 178 -7.58 -6.92 -12.57
N ILE A 179 -8.64 -7.27 -11.86
CA ILE A 179 -8.86 -8.62 -11.32
C ILE A 179 -10.03 -9.25 -12.07
N LYS A 180 -9.82 -10.45 -12.58
CA LYS A 180 -10.87 -11.30 -13.13
C LYS A 180 -11.03 -12.48 -12.18
N SER A 181 -12.15 -12.56 -11.47
CA SER A 181 -12.32 -13.54 -10.40
C SER A 181 -12.36 -14.99 -10.91
N GLY A 182 -12.64 -15.21 -12.20
CA GLY A 182 -12.75 -16.55 -12.79
C GLY A 182 -14.08 -17.22 -12.41
N ALA A 183 -14.65 -17.97 -13.35
CA ALA A 183 -15.91 -18.71 -13.16
C ALA A 183 -15.74 -19.92 -12.23
#